data_AF-A0AAD8BTS2-F1
#
_entry.id   AF-A0AAD8BTS2-F1
#
_cell.length_a   1.000
_cell.length_b   1.000
_cell.length_c   1.000
_cell.angle_alpha   90.00
_cell.angle_beta   90.00
_cell.angle_gamma   90.00
#
_symmetry.space_group_name_H-M   'P 1'
#
loop_
_entity.id
_entity.type
_entity.pdbx_description
1 polymer ?
#
loop_
_entity_poly.entity_id
_entity_poly.type
_entity_poly.pdbx_seq_one_letter_code
_entity_poly.pdbx_strand_id
1 'polypeptide(L)'
;MLRLFDPTLDTPLEPPEEPLNLIPIYRSPKIVSAILPGDYHYLYVYKPCVPTPLSQLVTRPDYGEVFVTGEAGSDQGYMRLHCNSYNSVETITCLSKKTFSKENFVCLYGVHEKMLNNLASRFKEGLITDFYKYLMEPWAMAVYHDRFADLRDEIRELLISTDKEGLSTLEDLARNLVDEEFGLTPEQKKELMMAYVSTGAKRAVESRLLNFISYNYYHLPMYAKPGMV
;
A
#
# COMPACT_ATOMS: atom_id res chain seq x y z
N MET A 1 5.50 -38.87 4.21
CA MET A 1 6.34 -38.33 5.29
C MET A 1 7.24 -39.36 5.97
N LEU A 2 6.86 -40.64 6.13
CA LEU A 2 7.68 -41.63 6.86
C LEU A 2 9.00 -42.08 6.18
N ARG A 3 9.14 -41.95 4.85
CA ARG A 3 10.39 -42.28 4.13
C ARG A 3 11.52 -41.27 4.31
N LEU A 4 11.23 -40.06 4.79
CA LEU A 4 12.22 -38.98 4.98
C LEU A 4 13.02 -39.13 6.27
N PHE A 5 12.57 -39.99 7.19
CA PHE A 5 13.18 -40.19 8.51
C PHE A 5 13.68 -41.64 8.70
N ASP A 6 13.84 -42.39 7.61
CA ASP A 6 14.39 -43.74 7.65
C ASP A 6 15.93 -43.67 7.59
N PRO A 7 16.64 -43.98 8.68
CA PRO A 7 18.10 -43.87 8.75
C PRO A 7 18.83 -44.96 7.94
N THR A 8 18.10 -45.86 7.28
CA THR A 8 18.68 -46.91 6.42
C THR A 8 18.68 -46.53 4.93
N LEU A 9 18.06 -45.41 4.56
CA LEU A 9 18.05 -44.87 3.20
C LEU A 9 19.09 -43.77 3.06
N ASP A 10 19.81 -43.75 1.94
CA ASP A 10 20.73 -42.65 1.61
C ASP A 10 19.95 -41.33 1.55
N THR A 11 20.27 -40.40 2.45
CA THR A 11 19.69 -39.05 2.43
C THR A 11 20.00 -38.40 1.09
N PRO A 12 19.00 -37.95 0.31
CA PRO A 12 19.26 -37.20 -0.91
C PRO A 12 20.07 -35.94 -0.56
N LEU A 13 21.17 -35.72 -1.29
CA LEU A 13 22.12 -34.60 -1.07
C LEU A 13 21.45 -33.22 -1.20
N GLU A 14 20.37 -33.14 -1.95
CA GLU A 14 19.57 -31.93 -2.15
C GLU A 14 18.08 -32.26 -2.02
N PRO A 15 17.29 -31.38 -1.37
CA PRO A 15 15.84 -31.53 -1.36
C PRO A 15 15.31 -31.50 -2.81
N PRO A 16 14.26 -32.27 -3.13
CA PRO A 16 13.62 -32.19 -4.45
C PRO A 16 13.18 -30.75 -4.71
N GLU A 17 13.34 -30.27 -5.96
CA GLU A 17 12.86 -28.94 -6.35
C GLU A 17 11.36 -28.83 -6.03
N GLU A 18 11.02 -28.00 -5.04
CA GLU A 18 9.63 -27.70 -4.74
C GLU A 18 9.10 -26.85 -5.90
N PRO A 19 8.14 -27.34 -6.72
CA PRO A 19 7.70 -26.65 -7.93
C PRO A 19 7.02 -25.31 -7.64
N LEU A 20 6.70 -25.04 -6.37
CA LEU A 20 6.11 -23.81 -5.88
C LEU A 20 6.80 -23.48 -4.56
N ASN A 21 7.65 -22.45 -4.55
CA ASN A 21 8.04 -21.79 -3.30
C ASN A 21 6.77 -21.18 -2.68
N LEU A 22 6.07 -21.98 -1.87
CA LEU A 22 4.81 -21.63 -1.18
C LEU A 22 5.07 -20.69 0.00
N ILE A 23 5.96 -19.70 -0.14
CA ILE A 23 6.10 -18.68 0.89
C ILE A 23 4.76 -17.94 0.96
N PRO A 24 4.02 -18.03 2.07
CA PRO A 24 2.73 -17.38 2.17
C PRO A 24 2.93 -15.87 2.06
N ILE A 25 2.43 -15.27 0.98
CA ILE A 25 2.43 -13.83 0.79
C ILE A 25 1.26 -13.27 1.59
N TYR A 26 1.56 -12.73 2.77
CA TYR A 26 0.57 -12.07 3.59
C TYR A 26 0.17 -10.73 2.97
N ARG A 27 -1.08 -10.61 2.53
CA ARG A 27 -1.64 -9.36 1.97
C ARG A 27 -2.21 -8.43 3.04
N SER A 28 -2.65 -8.99 4.17
CA SER A 28 -3.33 -8.24 5.23
C SER A 28 -2.37 -7.83 6.37
N PRO A 29 -2.57 -6.66 6.99
CA PRO A 29 -1.75 -6.22 8.11
C PRO A 29 -2.11 -6.94 9.42
N LYS A 30 -1.20 -6.87 10.39
CA LYS A 30 -1.53 -7.09 11.80
C LYS A 30 -2.08 -5.80 12.39
N ILE A 31 -3.19 -5.91 13.11
CA ILE A 31 -3.90 -4.78 13.70
C ILE A 31 -3.97 -4.97 15.21
N VAL A 32 -3.51 -3.96 15.94
CA VAL A 32 -3.64 -3.86 17.39
C VAL A 32 -4.43 -2.61 17.70
N SER A 33 -5.54 -2.75 18.43
CA SER A 33 -6.34 -1.62 18.87
C SER A 33 -6.69 -1.79 20.34
N ALA A 34 -6.60 -0.71 21.10
CA ALA A 34 -6.87 -0.71 22.53
C ALA A 34 -7.34 0.67 22.99
N ILE A 35 -8.05 0.70 24.13
CA ILE A 35 -8.29 1.92 24.90
C ILE A 35 -7.30 1.87 26.06
N LEU A 36 -6.36 2.79 26.08
CA LEU A 36 -5.35 2.90 27.13
C LEU A 36 -5.89 3.76 28.29
N PRO A 37 -5.31 3.62 29.50
CA PRO A 37 -5.71 4.45 30.64
C PRO A 37 -5.71 5.95 30.32
N GLY A 38 -6.73 6.66 30.78
CA GLY A 38 -6.93 8.08 30.46
C GLY A 38 -7.67 8.33 29.14
N ASP A 39 -8.50 7.36 28.70
CA ASP A 39 -9.35 7.41 27.51
C ASP A 39 -8.59 7.67 26.21
N TYR A 40 -7.37 7.12 26.11
CA TYR A 40 -6.60 7.20 24.87
C TYR A 40 -6.95 6.04 23.95
N HIS A 41 -7.48 6.37 22.78
CA HIS A 41 -7.67 5.44 21.68
C HIS A 41 -6.34 5.19 20.98
N TYR A 42 -5.92 3.92 20.97
CA TYR A 42 -4.70 3.46 20.33
C TYR A 42 -5.03 2.54 19.15
N LEU A 43 -4.33 2.77 18.04
CA LEU A 43 -4.33 1.91 16.86
C LEU A 43 -2.91 1.74 16.36
N TYR A 44 -2.55 0.50 16.09
CA TYR A 44 -1.27 0.12 15.49
C TYR A 44 -1.50 -0.90 14.40
N VAL A 45 -1.20 -0.51 13.17
CA VAL A 45 -1.31 -1.34 11.97
C VAL A 45 0.10 -1.52 11.45
N TYR A 46 0.54 -2.76 11.23
CA TYR A 46 1.90 -3.04 10.79
C TYR A 46 1.97 -4.31 9.94
N LYS A 47 3.02 -4.41 9.14
CA LYS A 47 3.28 -5.58 8.31
C LYS A 47 3.48 -6.83 9.15
N PRO A 48 2.91 -7.99 8.75
CA PRO A 48 3.22 -9.26 9.37
C PRO A 48 4.70 -9.60 9.21
N CYS A 49 5.46 -9.42 10.29
CA CYS A 49 6.88 -9.75 10.34
C CYS A 49 7.28 -10.35 11.70
N VAL A 50 8.52 -10.82 11.77
CA VAL A 50 9.13 -11.23 13.04
C VAL A 50 9.24 -9.99 13.93
N PRO A 51 8.79 -10.04 15.20
CA PRO A 51 8.85 -8.90 16.11
C PRO A 51 10.29 -8.39 16.24
N THR A 52 10.55 -7.24 15.61
CA THR A 52 11.86 -6.58 15.62
C THR A 52 11.69 -5.23 16.30
N PRO A 53 12.57 -4.83 17.22
CA PRO A 53 12.46 -3.53 17.87
C PRO A 53 12.57 -2.40 16.83
N LEU A 54 11.77 -1.34 17.03
CA LEU A 54 11.70 -0.21 16.11
C LEU A 54 13.07 0.44 15.86
N SER A 55 13.92 0.51 16.88
CA SER A 55 15.29 1.05 16.77
C SER A 55 16.13 0.32 15.73
N GLN A 56 15.99 -1.01 15.62
CA GLN A 56 16.69 -1.81 14.62
C GLN A 56 16.05 -1.69 13.23
N LEU A 57 14.73 -1.49 13.16
CA LEU A 57 14.05 -1.30 11.88
C LEU A 57 14.46 0.03 11.23
N VAL A 58 14.51 1.11 12.01
CA VAL A 58 14.86 2.46 11.52
C VAL A 58 16.29 2.51 10.97
N THR A 59 17.21 1.70 11.48
CA THR A 59 18.59 1.64 10.98
C THR A 59 18.73 0.91 9.65
N ARG A 60 17.69 0.24 9.16
CA ARG A 60 17.80 -0.52 7.91
C ARG A 60 17.77 0.42 6.69
N PRO A 61 18.58 0.16 5.66
CA PRO A 61 18.63 0.99 4.46
C PRO A 61 17.31 0.97 3.66
N ASP A 62 16.53 -0.11 3.77
CA ASP A 62 15.24 -0.32 3.10
C ASP A 62 14.03 0.21 3.90
N TYR A 63 14.26 0.88 5.03
CA TYR A 63 13.20 1.29 5.94
C TYR A 63 12.21 2.28 5.31
N GLY A 64 12.68 3.24 4.51
CA GLY A 64 11.83 4.24 3.86
C GLY A 64 11.60 5.50 4.70
N GLU A 65 10.45 6.17 4.50
CA GLU A 65 10.16 7.49 5.06
C GLU A 65 9.10 7.43 6.17
N VAL A 66 9.24 8.31 7.16
CA VAL A 66 8.31 8.43 8.30
C VAL A 66 7.75 9.84 8.35
N PHE A 67 6.44 9.94 8.48
CA PHE A 67 5.71 11.20 8.62
C PHE A 67 4.96 11.20 9.96
N VAL A 68 5.08 12.29 10.71
CA VAL A 68 4.50 12.41 12.06
C VAL A 68 3.77 13.74 12.18
N THR A 69 2.54 13.70 12.68
CA THR A 69 1.79 14.90 13.08
C THR A 69 1.33 14.79 14.53
N GLY A 70 1.38 15.93 15.23
CA GLY A 70 0.95 16.04 16.62
C GLY A 70 1.91 15.38 17.60
N GLU A 71 1.50 15.38 18.87
CA GLU A 71 2.32 14.94 20.00
C GLU A 71 1.47 14.13 20.97
N ALA A 72 2.11 13.27 21.76
CA ALA A 72 1.42 12.48 22.77
C ALA A 72 0.85 13.42 23.85
N GLY A 73 -0.47 13.41 24.01
CA GLY A 73 -1.18 14.22 25.00
C GLY A 73 -1.67 15.59 24.50
N SER A 74 -1.37 15.97 23.26
CA SER A 74 -1.98 17.15 22.64
C SER A 74 -3.45 16.89 22.25
N ASP A 75 -4.25 17.95 22.12
CA ASP A 75 -5.66 17.86 21.69
C ASP A 75 -5.82 17.37 20.23
N GLN A 76 -4.75 17.47 19.45
CA GLN A 76 -4.68 16.94 18.09
C GLN A 76 -4.50 15.42 18.10
N GLY A 77 -3.80 14.88 19.10
CA GLY A 77 -3.37 13.49 19.13
C GLY A 77 -2.12 13.27 18.28
N TYR A 78 -1.47 12.14 18.53
CA TYR A 78 -0.28 11.68 17.83
C TYR A 78 -0.68 10.75 16.69
N MET A 79 -0.14 10.99 15.50
CA MET A 79 -0.25 10.07 14.38
C MET A 79 1.08 9.95 13.65
N ARG A 80 1.49 8.71 13.41
CA ARG A 80 2.70 8.35 12.68
C ARG A 80 2.34 7.43 11.52
N LEU A 81 2.71 7.86 10.32
CA LEU A 81 2.64 7.09 9.09
C LEU A 81 4.05 6.74 8.66
N HIS A 82 4.26 5.49 8.28
CA HIS A 82 5.54 5.00 7.79
C HIS A 82 5.32 4.34 6.43
N CYS A 83 6.03 4.86 5.44
CA CYS A 83 6.07 4.35 4.08
C CYS A 83 7.38 3.61 3.88
N ASN A 84 7.32 2.44 3.26
CA ASN A 84 8.50 1.65 2.91
C ASN A 84 9.33 2.32 1.80
N SER A 85 10.44 1.69 1.40
CA SER A 85 11.30 2.14 0.28
C SER A 85 10.57 2.33 -1.06
N TYR A 86 9.42 1.69 -1.25
CA TYR A 86 8.55 1.83 -2.42
C TYR A 86 7.41 2.83 -2.23
N ASN A 87 7.48 3.69 -1.20
CA ASN A 87 6.49 4.71 -0.87
C ASN A 87 5.07 4.16 -0.61
N SER A 88 4.95 2.90 -0.22
CA SER A 88 3.68 2.29 0.20
C SER A 88 3.58 2.30 1.72
N VAL A 89 2.41 2.62 2.25
CA VAL A 89 2.16 2.66 3.70
C VAL A 89 2.32 1.27 4.30
N GLU A 90 3.28 1.10 5.19
CA GLU A 90 3.60 -0.18 5.82
C GLU A 90 3.24 -0.20 7.31
N THR A 91 3.35 0.94 8.00
CA THR A 91 3.01 1.04 9.42
C THR A 91 2.22 2.31 9.71
N ILE A 92 1.17 2.17 10.53
CA ILE A 92 0.31 3.26 10.99
C ILE A 92 0.26 3.17 12.51
N THR A 93 0.51 4.29 13.20
CA THR A 93 0.35 4.39 14.65
C THR A 93 -0.47 5.62 14.98
N CYS A 94 -1.57 5.43 15.68
CA CYS A 94 -2.47 6.48 16.13
C CYS A 94 -2.62 6.42 17.64
N LEU A 95 -2.57 7.57 18.28
CA LEU A 95 -2.84 7.75 19.70
C LEU A 95 -3.58 9.07 19.89
N SER A 96 -4.85 9.02 20.30
CA SER A 96 -5.64 10.24 20.53
C SER A 96 -6.66 10.03 21.63
N LYS A 97 -7.01 11.10 22.35
CA LYS A 97 -8.17 11.10 23.27
C LYS A 97 -9.49 11.15 22.51
N LYS A 98 -9.48 11.69 21.29
CA LYS A 98 -10.67 11.74 20.44
C LYS A 98 -10.84 10.39 19.74
N THR A 99 -12.09 9.95 19.64
CA THR A 99 -12.44 8.77 18.85
C THR A 99 -12.14 9.01 17.38
N PHE A 100 -11.57 8.03 16.70
CA PHE A 100 -11.33 8.04 15.26
C PHE A 100 -11.77 6.71 14.64
N SER A 101 -12.07 6.75 13.34
CA SER A 101 -12.52 5.57 12.58
C SER A 101 -11.35 4.64 12.29
N LYS A 102 -11.12 3.68 13.17
CA LYS A 102 -10.02 2.70 13.07
C LYS A 102 -10.09 1.90 11.76
N GLU A 103 -11.29 1.55 11.30
CA GLU A 103 -11.52 0.77 10.08
C GLU A 103 -11.00 1.53 8.85
N ASN A 104 -11.29 2.83 8.75
CA ASN A 104 -10.82 3.67 7.65
C ASN A 104 -9.29 3.70 7.59
N PHE A 105 -8.62 3.87 8.73
CA PHE A 105 -7.16 3.93 8.74
C PHE A 105 -6.50 2.58 8.41
N VAL A 106 -7.16 1.46 8.71
CA VAL A 106 -6.68 0.14 8.27
C VAL A 106 -6.64 0.03 6.73
N CYS A 107 -7.60 0.63 6.02
CA CYS A 107 -7.64 0.64 4.55
C CYS A 107 -6.44 1.38 3.91
N LEU A 108 -5.75 2.24 4.65
CA LEU A 108 -4.56 2.95 4.17
C LEU A 108 -3.34 2.01 4.04
N TYR A 109 -3.35 0.86 4.73
CA TYR A 109 -2.25 -0.09 4.67
C TYR A 109 -2.03 -0.61 3.24
N GLY A 110 -0.79 -0.58 2.78
CA GLY A 110 -0.40 -0.99 1.45
C GLY A 110 -0.86 -0.05 0.33
N VAL A 111 -1.39 1.13 0.65
CA VAL A 111 -1.70 2.18 -0.34
C VAL A 111 -0.44 3.01 -0.59
N HIS A 112 -0.19 3.38 -1.86
CA HIS A 112 0.95 4.21 -2.23
C HIS A 112 0.70 5.69 -1.87
N GLU A 113 1.72 6.42 -1.41
CA GLU A 113 1.59 7.81 -0.92
C GLU A 113 0.95 8.78 -1.92
N LYS A 114 1.23 8.62 -3.23
CA LYS A 114 0.57 9.35 -4.32
C LYS A 114 -0.95 9.20 -4.35
N MET A 115 -1.48 8.01 -4.05
CA MET A 115 -2.93 7.80 -3.96
C MET A 115 -3.53 8.50 -2.74
N LEU A 116 -2.70 8.77 -1.71
CA LEU A 116 -3.04 9.58 -0.55
C LEU A 116 -2.80 11.09 -0.82
N ASN A 117 -3.12 11.51 -2.06
CA ASN A 117 -3.05 12.88 -2.53
C ASN A 117 -1.64 13.50 -2.44
N ASN A 118 -0.63 12.75 -2.92
CA ASN A 118 0.80 13.12 -2.86
C ASN A 118 1.26 13.49 -1.43
N LEU A 119 0.94 12.60 -0.49
CA LEU A 119 1.20 12.75 0.94
C LEU A 119 2.63 13.23 1.23
N ALA A 120 3.64 12.61 0.59
CA ALA A 120 5.04 12.90 0.88
C ALA A 120 5.42 14.34 0.49
N SER A 121 4.99 14.82 -0.69
CA SER A 121 5.27 16.18 -1.15
C SER A 121 4.58 17.21 -0.26
N ARG A 122 3.27 17.03 -0.05
CA ARG A 122 2.45 17.96 0.75
C ARG A 122 2.91 18.05 2.19
N PHE A 123 3.36 16.93 2.77
CA PHE A 123 3.91 16.93 4.11
C PHE A 123 5.24 17.71 4.18
N LYS A 124 6.15 17.47 3.22
CA LYS A 124 7.44 18.18 3.14
C LYS A 124 7.27 19.69 2.89
N GLU A 125 6.21 20.06 2.17
CA GLU A 125 5.82 21.47 1.95
C GLU A 125 5.10 22.10 3.16
N GLY A 126 4.83 21.34 4.22
CA GLY A 126 4.15 21.84 5.42
C GLY A 126 2.64 22.07 5.25
N LEU A 127 2.05 21.56 4.16
CA LEU A 127 0.61 21.68 3.90
C LEU A 127 -0.22 20.76 4.79
N ILE A 128 0.39 19.68 5.28
CA ILE A 128 -0.27 18.72 6.18
C ILE A 128 0.16 19.01 7.62
N THR A 129 -0.71 19.67 8.37
CA THR A 129 -0.49 19.96 9.80
C THR A 129 -1.09 18.91 10.71
N ASP A 130 -2.15 18.23 10.26
CA ASP A 130 -2.91 17.27 11.06
C ASP A 130 -3.41 16.09 10.22
N PHE A 131 -2.83 14.90 10.43
CA PHE A 131 -3.24 13.71 9.68
C PHE A 131 -4.68 13.30 9.96
N TYR A 132 -5.20 13.47 11.17
CA TYR A 132 -6.58 13.08 11.47
C TYR A 132 -7.58 13.91 10.66
N LYS A 133 -7.31 15.19 10.43
CA LYS A 133 -8.16 16.04 9.57
C LYS A 133 -7.92 15.75 8.10
N TYR A 134 -6.65 15.71 7.68
CA TYR A 134 -6.26 15.49 6.29
C TYR A 134 -6.83 14.19 5.72
N LEU A 135 -6.76 13.10 6.50
CA LEU A 135 -7.27 11.79 6.09
C LEU A 135 -8.79 11.65 6.20
N MET A 136 -9.47 12.61 6.84
CA MET A 136 -10.94 12.67 6.89
C MET A 136 -11.52 13.58 5.81
N GLU A 137 -10.67 14.18 4.97
CA GLU A 137 -11.14 15.00 3.84
C GLU A 137 -11.92 14.15 2.81
N PRO A 138 -12.84 14.76 2.05
CA PRO A 138 -13.71 14.02 1.14
C PRO A 138 -12.98 13.18 0.08
N TRP A 139 -11.77 13.58 -0.33
CA TRP A 139 -10.97 12.84 -1.32
C TRP A 139 -10.53 11.47 -0.83
N ALA A 140 -10.48 11.23 0.48
CA ALA A 140 -10.04 9.97 1.05
C ALA A 140 -11.17 8.92 1.09
N MET A 141 -12.42 9.33 0.91
CA MET A 141 -13.58 8.44 1.04
C MET A 141 -13.57 7.30 0.03
N ALA A 142 -13.07 7.53 -1.21
CA ALA A 142 -12.92 6.44 -2.17
C ALA A 142 -11.92 5.38 -1.69
N VAL A 143 -10.86 5.77 -0.97
CA VAL A 143 -9.84 4.84 -0.46
C VAL A 143 -10.39 3.96 0.67
N TYR A 144 -11.34 4.49 1.45
CA TYR A 144 -12.01 3.76 2.53
C TYR A 144 -13.17 2.89 2.06
N HIS A 145 -13.56 3.00 0.80
CA HIS A 145 -14.64 2.21 0.25
C HIS A 145 -14.24 0.72 0.19
N ASP A 146 -15.11 -0.17 0.62
CA ASP A 146 -14.89 -1.62 0.65
C ASP A 146 -14.44 -2.20 -0.72
N ARG A 147 -15.10 -1.76 -1.81
CA ARG A 147 -14.79 -2.14 -3.20
C ARG A 147 -13.54 -1.50 -3.79
N PHE A 148 -12.86 -0.61 -3.06
CA PHE A 148 -11.63 0.02 -3.57
C PHE A 148 -10.50 -1.00 -3.71
N ALA A 149 -10.46 -2.01 -2.84
CA ALA A 149 -9.50 -3.11 -2.96
C ALA A 149 -9.72 -3.89 -4.27
N ASP A 150 -10.98 -4.19 -4.61
CA ASP A 150 -11.33 -4.89 -5.86
C ASP A 150 -10.92 -4.07 -7.09
N LEU A 151 -11.15 -2.74 -7.07
CA LEU A 151 -10.69 -1.86 -8.16
C LEU A 151 -9.16 -1.92 -8.32
N ARG A 152 -8.41 -1.95 -7.22
CA ARG A 152 -6.94 -2.05 -7.28
C ARG A 152 -6.49 -3.38 -7.87
N ASP A 153 -7.15 -4.47 -7.51
CA ASP A 153 -6.86 -5.79 -8.04
C ASP A 153 -7.24 -5.90 -9.52
N GLU A 154 -8.39 -5.34 -9.95
CA GLU A 154 -8.79 -5.24 -11.36
C GLU A 154 -7.79 -4.41 -12.19
N ILE A 155 -7.34 -3.26 -11.66
CA ILE A 155 -6.31 -2.45 -12.32
C ILE A 155 -4.99 -3.22 -12.40
N ARG A 156 -4.59 -3.92 -11.34
CA ARG A 156 -3.38 -4.74 -11.35
C ARG A 156 -3.49 -5.83 -12.40
N GLU A 157 -4.58 -6.59 -12.43
CA GLU A 157 -4.81 -7.65 -13.42
C GLU A 157 -4.74 -7.09 -14.84
N LEU A 158 -5.34 -5.93 -15.10
CA LEU A 158 -5.29 -5.26 -16.40
C LEU A 158 -3.86 -4.92 -16.85
N LEU A 159 -2.97 -4.57 -15.92
CA LEU A 159 -1.57 -4.25 -16.24
C LEU A 159 -0.72 -5.50 -16.47
N ILE A 160 -1.16 -6.65 -15.94
CA ILE A 160 -0.51 -7.95 -16.09
C ILE A 160 -1.01 -8.63 -17.38
N SER A 161 -2.31 -8.57 -17.66
CA SER A 161 -2.90 -9.15 -18.87
C SER A 161 -2.64 -8.26 -20.08
N THR A 162 -1.83 -8.71 -21.04
CA THR A 162 -1.66 -8.02 -22.33
C THR A 162 -2.36 -8.80 -23.43
N ASP A 163 -3.27 -8.15 -24.17
CA ASP A 163 -4.05 -8.73 -25.28
C ASP A 163 -3.21 -9.06 -26.54
N LYS A 164 -1.91 -8.77 -26.54
CA LYS A 164 -1.03 -8.93 -27.70
C LYS A 164 0.00 -10.02 -27.45
N GLU A 165 -0.13 -11.14 -28.16
CA GLU A 165 0.83 -12.23 -28.17
C GLU A 165 2.24 -11.70 -28.51
N GLY A 166 3.21 -11.91 -27.62
CA GLY A 166 4.63 -11.64 -27.86
C GLY A 166 5.21 -10.31 -27.36
N LEU A 167 4.41 -9.44 -26.70
CA LEU A 167 4.93 -8.25 -26.00
C LEU A 167 5.12 -8.55 -24.51
N SER A 168 6.25 -8.11 -23.93
CA SER A 168 6.45 -8.13 -22.48
C SER A 168 5.38 -7.29 -21.80
N THR A 169 4.83 -7.80 -20.69
CA THR A 169 3.80 -7.07 -19.94
C THR A 169 4.43 -5.83 -19.29
N LEU A 170 3.60 -4.86 -18.90
CA LEU A 170 4.10 -3.69 -18.16
C LEU A 170 4.71 -4.12 -16.82
N GLU A 171 4.22 -5.21 -16.22
CA GLU A 171 4.81 -5.81 -15.03
C GLU A 171 6.21 -6.37 -15.32
N ASP A 172 6.41 -7.11 -16.41
CA ASP A 172 7.72 -7.66 -16.77
C ASP A 172 8.74 -6.55 -17.02
N LEU A 173 8.33 -5.49 -17.71
CA LEU A 173 9.15 -4.29 -17.90
C LEU A 173 9.49 -3.65 -16.55
N ALA A 174 8.52 -3.54 -15.63
CA ALA A 174 8.77 -2.99 -14.30
C ALA A 174 9.69 -3.88 -13.47
N ARG A 175 9.55 -5.21 -13.53
CA ARG A 175 10.41 -6.17 -12.81
C ARG A 175 11.86 -6.10 -13.29
N ASN A 176 12.07 -6.11 -14.61
CA ASN A 176 13.41 -6.00 -15.21
C ASN A 176 14.13 -4.70 -14.82
N LEU A 177 13.38 -3.63 -14.58
CA LEU A 177 13.93 -2.32 -14.22
C LEU A 177 14.13 -2.12 -12.71
N VAL A 178 13.49 -2.97 -11.87
CA VAL A 178 13.59 -2.89 -10.40
C VAL A 178 14.72 -3.77 -9.86
N ASP A 179 15.26 -4.68 -10.66
CA ASP A 179 16.39 -5.56 -10.29
C ASP A 179 17.75 -4.84 -10.23
N GLU A 180 17.85 -3.57 -10.61
CA GLU A 180 19.04 -2.77 -10.34
C GLU A 180 18.92 -2.17 -8.92
N GLU A 181 19.93 -2.40 -8.07
CA GLU A 181 20.01 -2.01 -6.64
C GLU A 181 19.74 -0.52 -6.33
N PHE A 182 19.49 0.30 -7.36
CA PHE A 182 19.09 1.69 -7.28
C PHE A 182 17.73 1.84 -7.95
N GLY A 183 16.72 2.30 -7.19
CA GLY A 183 15.37 2.47 -7.71
C GLY A 183 15.31 3.26 -9.03
N LEU A 184 14.24 3.05 -9.79
CA LEU A 184 14.02 3.58 -11.15
C LEU A 184 14.53 5.02 -11.39
N THR A 185 15.44 5.15 -12.35
CA THR A 185 15.94 6.44 -12.87
C THR A 185 14.79 7.26 -13.50
N PRO A 186 14.91 8.60 -13.59
CA PRO A 186 13.88 9.41 -14.23
C PRO A 186 13.65 9.03 -15.70
N GLU A 187 14.69 8.59 -16.40
CA GLU A 187 14.62 8.08 -17.77
C GLU A 187 13.80 6.80 -17.85
N GLN A 188 14.08 5.80 -16.99
CA GLN A 188 13.33 4.55 -16.92
C GLN A 188 11.85 4.79 -16.55
N LYS A 189 11.57 5.73 -15.63
CA LYS A 189 10.18 6.13 -15.31
C LYS A 189 9.46 6.72 -16.51
N LYS A 190 10.16 7.51 -17.32
CA LYS A 190 9.61 8.11 -18.53
C LYS A 190 9.31 7.04 -19.57
N GLU A 191 10.20 6.06 -19.74
CA GLU A 191 10.00 4.93 -20.63
C GLU A 191 8.79 4.08 -20.23
N LEU A 192 8.68 3.71 -18.95
CA LEU A 192 7.51 3.01 -18.41
C LEU A 192 6.22 3.81 -18.63
N MET A 193 6.26 5.12 -18.42
CA MET A 193 5.10 5.99 -18.66
C MET A 193 4.71 6.03 -20.14
N MET A 194 5.69 6.04 -21.05
CA MET A 194 5.42 5.95 -22.49
C MET A 194 4.79 4.61 -22.86
N ALA A 195 5.30 3.49 -22.32
CA ALA A 195 4.72 2.17 -22.52
C ALA A 195 3.29 2.07 -21.97
N TYR A 196 3.02 2.63 -20.79
CA TYR A 196 1.69 2.69 -20.20
C TYR A 196 0.67 3.48 -21.04
N VAL A 197 1.11 4.54 -21.71
CA VAL A 197 0.26 5.33 -22.61
C VAL A 197 0.07 4.63 -23.96
N SER A 198 1.13 4.06 -24.54
CA SER A 198 1.11 3.46 -25.88
C SER A 198 0.31 2.15 -25.94
N THR A 199 0.29 1.38 -24.86
CA THR A 199 -0.48 0.14 -24.71
C THR A 199 -1.99 0.38 -24.58
N GLY A 200 -2.42 1.62 -24.37
CA GLY A 200 -3.82 1.95 -24.12
C GLY A 200 -4.29 1.62 -22.70
N ALA A 201 -3.43 1.04 -21.86
CA ALA A 201 -3.70 0.72 -20.46
C ALA A 201 -4.17 1.96 -19.70
N LYS A 202 -3.58 3.13 -19.97
CA LYS A 202 -4.05 4.41 -19.40
C LYS A 202 -5.54 4.65 -19.57
N ARG A 203 -6.06 4.52 -20.79
CA ARG A 203 -7.49 4.75 -21.08
C ARG A 203 -8.37 3.72 -20.40
N ALA A 204 -7.90 2.48 -20.33
CA ALA A 204 -8.64 1.41 -19.68
C ALA A 204 -8.74 1.66 -18.17
N VAL A 205 -7.63 2.02 -17.51
CA VAL A 205 -7.61 2.40 -16.08
C VAL A 205 -8.52 3.61 -15.81
N GLU A 206 -8.45 4.66 -16.64
CA GLU A 206 -9.33 5.83 -16.52
C GLU A 206 -10.81 5.45 -16.64
N SER A 207 -11.16 4.58 -17.60
CA SER A 207 -12.53 4.08 -17.78
C SER A 207 -13.01 3.27 -16.57
N ARG A 208 -12.19 2.35 -16.04
CA ARG A 208 -12.54 1.57 -14.84
C ARG A 208 -12.74 2.47 -13.61
N LEU A 209 -11.89 3.48 -13.43
CA LEU A 209 -12.04 4.45 -12.34
C LEU A 209 -13.35 5.25 -12.47
N LEU A 210 -13.69 5.73 -13.67
CA LEU A 210 -14.95 6.45 -13.90
C LEU A 210 -16.17 5.56 -13.69
N ASN A 211 -16.10 4.28 -14.09
CA ASN A 211 -17.15 3.30 -13.83
C ASN A 211 -17.29 3.03 -12.32
N PHE A 212 -16.18 2.92 -11.58
CA PHE A 212 -16.20 2.77 -10.13
C PHE A 212 -16.87 3.96 -9.44
N ILE A 213 -16.49 5.19 -9.80
CA ILE A 213 -17.08 6.40 -9.21
C ILE A 213 -18.57 6.51 -9.55
N SER A 214 -18.93 6.30 -10.82
CA SER A 214 -20.34 6.40 -11.24
C SER A 214 -21.23 5.34 -10.60
N TYR A 215 -20.73 4.11 -10.46
CA TYR A 215 -21.46 3.02 -9.81
C TYR A 215 -21.65 3.28 -8.31
N ASN A 216 -20.63 3.80 -7.62
CA ASN A 216 -20.66 4.05 -6.18
C ASN A 216 -21.06 5.51 -5.83
N TYR A 217 -21.65 6.25 -6.77
CA TYR A 217 -21.92 7.68 -6.62
C TYR A 217 -22.78 8.02 -5.38
N TYR A 218 -23.69 7.12 -4.99
CA TYR A 218 -24.50 7.30 -3.78
C TYR A 218 -23.63 7.41 -2.51
N HIS A 219 -22.54 6.65 -2.44
CA HIS A 219 -21.59 6.67 -1.34
C HIS A 219 -20.45 7.68 -1.55
N LEU A 220 -20.19 8.05 -2.81
CA LEU A 220 -19.10 8.93 -3.23
C LEU A 220 -19.61 10.23 -3.92
N PRO A 221 -20.56 10.99 -3.34
CA PRO A 221 -21.16 12.14 -4.00
C PRO A 221 -20.20 13.34 -4.14
N MET A 222 -19.10 13.33 -3.39
CA MET A 222 -18.05 14.35 -3.44
C MET A 222 -17.21 14.30 -4.72
N TYR A 223 -17.29 13.22 -5.50
CA TYR A 223 -16.57 13.08 -6.77
C TYR A 223 -17.45 13.54 -7.94
N ALA A 224 -16.85 14.31 -8.84
CA ALA A 224 -17.53 14.74 -10.05
C ALA A 224 -17.61 13.59 -11.06
N LYS A 225 -18.79 13.40 -11.68
CA LYS A 225 -18.96 12.48 -12.82
C LYS A 225 -18.88 13.24 -14.15
N PRO A 226 -18.51 12.58 -15.25
CA PRO A 226 -18.63 13.16 -16.58
C PRO A 226 -20.08 13.61 -16.84
N GLY A 227 -20.28 14.89 -17.16
CA GLY A 227 -21.60 15.49 -17.40
C GLY A 227 -22.25 16.19 -16.18
N MET A 228 -21.51 16.44 -15.10
CA MET A 228 -21.97 17.25 -13.95
C MET A 228 -21.63 18.75 -14.04
N VAL A 229 -20.99 19.21 -15.12
CA VAL A 229 -20.69 20.63 -15.40
C VAL A 229 -21.05 20.93 -16.85
#